data_AF-A0A918PEU7-F1
#
_entry.id   AF-A0A918PEU7-F1
#
_cell.length_a   1.000
_cell.length_b   1.000
_cell.length_c   1.000
_cell.angle_alpha   90.00
_cell.angle_beta   90.00
_cell.angle_gamma   90.00
#
_symmetry.space_group_name_H-M   'P 1'
#
loop_
_entity.id
_entity.type
_entity.pdbx_description
1 polymer ?
#
loop_
_entity_poly.entity_id
_entity_poly.type
_entity_poly.pdbx_seq_one_letter_code
_entity_poly.pdbx_strand_id
1 'polypeptide(L)'
;MAGALTDKVGGGRLMALGLLLQGIGLAWTDLVATSDTPYSRMVGAMVVAGIGMGLVFAPTAAVVLGSVGPQYRGKASGANNTVREIGGALGTAVLSSVFVHCGNDRTAQGFVDGMRPAIWIGVAVVLVGALCALAIPRPRPEEAVPAPAAGDRRAERTPSSATSLTRPSLPRGRRPSPAVTCNC
;
A
#
# COMPACT_ATOMS: atom_id res chain seq x y z
N MET A 1 -7.19 15.34 13.14
CA MET A 1 -6.24 16.37 12.65
C MET A 1 -6.12 16.42 11.12
N ALA A 2 -6.37 15.33 10.39
CA ALA A 2 -6.26 15.30 8.92
C ALA A 2 -7.40 15.99 8.13
N GLY A 3 -8.60 16.15 8.70
CA GLY A 3 -9.74 16.75 7.99
C GLY A 3 -9.56 18.23 7.65
N ALA A 4 -9.11 19.04 8.62
CA ALA A 4 -9.03 20.50 8.47
C ALA A 4 -7.88 21.01 7.59
N LEU A 5 -6.85 20.19 7.32
CA LEU A 5 -5.73 20.55 6.43
C LEU A 5 -6.00 20.16 4.96
N THR A 6 -6.93 19.23 4.75
CA THR A 6 -7.28 18.70 3.43
C THR A 6 -8.08 19.71 2.61
N ASP A 7 -8.91 20.53 3.27
CA ASP A 7 -9.78 21.53 2.63
C ASP A 7 -9.04 22.74 2.03
N LYS A 8 -7.79 23.01 2.44
CA LYS A 8 -7.06 24.22 2.00
C LYS A 8 -5.95 24.00 0.99
N VAL A 9 -5.44 22.78 0.81
CA VAL A 9 -4.21 22.57 0.03
C VAL A 9 -4.46 21.86 -1.31
N GLY A 10 -5.54 21.10 -1.47
CA GLY A 10 -5.85 20.36 -2.70
C GLY A 10 -4.95 19.14 -2.87
N GLY A 11 -5.55 17.95 -3.04
CA GLY A 11 -4.87 16.65 -2.98
C GLY A 11 -3.59 16.53 -3.84
N GLY A 12 -3.54 17.19 -5.00
CA GLY A 12 -2.35 17.20 -5.86
C GLY A 12 -1.13 17.91 -5.25
N ARG A 13 -1.33 19.01 -4.51
CA ARG A 13 -0.22 19.71 -3.82
C ARG A 13 0.29 18.89 -2.63
N LEU A 14 -0.58 18.13 -1.97
CA LEU A 14 -0.20 17.27 -0.86
C LEU A 14 0.66 16.08 -1.33
N MET A 15 0.30 15.46 -2.46
CA MET A 15 1.13 14.42 -3.08
C MET A 15 2.48 14.96 -3.56
N ALA A 16 2.49 16.12 -4.23
CA ALA A 16 3.72 16.76 -4.67
C ALA A 16 4.62 17.12 -3.48
N LEU A 17 4.06 17.64 -2.39
CA LEU A 17 4.81 17.91 -1.16
C LEU A 17 5.38 16.63 -0.57
N GLY A 18 4.62 15.53 -0.53
CA GLY A 18 5.09 14.22 -0.07
C GLY A 18 6.25 13.67 -0.90
N LEU A 19 6.17 13.77 -2.23
CA LEU A 19 7.24 13.36 -3.14
C LEU A 19 8.49 14.24 -3.01
N LEU A 20 8.33 15.55 -2.86
CA LEU A 20 9.45 16.45 -2.59
C LEU A 20 10.11 16.12 -1.25
N LEU A 21 9.33 15.87 -0.21
CA LEU A 21 9.84 15.47 1.11
C LEU A 21 10.58 14.13 1.04
N GLN A 22 10.07 13.18 0.25
CA GLN A 22 10.73 11.90 -0.01
C GLN A 22 12.07 12.08 -0.72
N GLY A 23 12.13 12.94 -1.75
CA GLY A 23 13.36 13.27 -2.46
C GLY A 23 14.39 13.95 -1.56
N ILE A 24 13.96 14.87 -0.69
CA ILE A 24 14.81 15.51 0.31
C ILE A 24 15.36 14.47 1.29
N GLY A 25 14.54 13.52 1.77
CA GLY A 25 15.01 12.44 2.65
C GLY A 25 16.07 11.54 2.01
N LEU A 26 15.91 11.22 0.72
CA LEU A 26 16.90 10.45 -0.05
C LEU A 26 18.20 11.23 -0.24
N ALA A 27 18.13 12.50 -0.64
CA ALA A 27 19.30 13.36 -0.79
C ALA A 27 20.02 13.59 0.54
N TRP A 28 19.27 13.76 1.63
CA TRP A 28 19.80 13.87 2.98
C TRP A 28 20.53 12.59 3.40
N THR A 29 20.02 11.42 2.99
CA THR A 29 20.67 10.14 3.27
C THR A 29 22.03 10.04 2.57
N ASP A 30 22.14 10.46 1.31
CA ASP A 30 23.41 10.51 0.57
C ASP A 30 24.42 11.47 1.22
N LEU A 31 23.96 12.67 1.61
CA LEU A 31 24.79 13.66 2.29
C LEU A 31 25.32 13.19 3.65
N VAL A 32 24.55 12.35 4.33
CA VAL A 32 24.84 11.81 5.67
C VAL A 32 25.54 10.45 5.59
N ALA A 33 25.67 9.84 4.40
CA ALA A 33 26.38 8.57 4.16
C ALA A 33 27.92 8.75 4.14
N THR A 34 28.48 9.39 5.18
CA THR A 34 29.93 9.49 5.39
C THR A 34 30.35 8.64 6.58
N SER A 35 31.55 8.07 6.54
CA SER A 35 32.09 7.08 7.49
C SER A 35 32.08 7.48 8.97
N ASP A 36 32.06 8.77 9.30
CA ASP A 36 32.10 9.31 10.67
C ASP A 36 30.75 9.80 11.21
N THR A 37 29.64 9.41 10.56
CA THR A 37 28.35 10.02 10.86
C THR A 37 27.69 9.42 12.12
N PRO A 38 27.23 10.25 13.06
CA PRO A 38 26.47 9.78 14.22
C PRO A 38 25.12 9.18 13.81
N TYR A 39 24.78 8.03 14.38
CA TYR A 39 23.55 7.26 14.12
C TYR A 39 22.26 8.10 14.21
N SER A 40 22.25 9.12 15.07
CA SER A 40 21.13 10.05 15.22
C SER A 40 20.76 10.80 13.94
N ARG A 41 21.74 11.13 13.07
CA ARG A 41 21.47 11.78 11.78
C ARG A 41 20.84 10.84 10.76
N MET A 42 21.19 9.55 10.77
CA MET A 42 20.54 8.54 9.92
C MET A 42 19.08 8.32 10.35
N VAL A 43 18.82 8.28 11.66
CA VAL A 43 17.45 8.19 12.18
C VAL A 43 16.62 9.38 11.72
N GLY A 44 17.17 10.60 11.76
CA GLY A 44 16.51 11.79 11.24
C GLY A 44 16.11 11.66 9.77
N ALA A 45 17.03 11.20 8.92
CA ALA A 45 16.76 10.98 7.49
C ALA A 45 15.66 9.94 7.25
N MET A 46 15.68 8.83 8.00
CA MET A 46 14.65 7.78 7.91
C MET A 46 13.27 8.26 8.36
N VAL A 47 13.21 9.09 9.42
CA VAL A 47 11.94 9.68 9.87
C VAL A 47 11.36 10.59 8.80
N VAL A 48 12.19 11.46 8.19
CA VAL A 48 11.75 12.34 7.09
C VAL A 48 11.28 11.52 5.89
N ALA A 49 12.03 10.49 5.50
CA ALA A 49 11.65 9.59 4.41
C ALA A 49 10.33 8.84 4.72
N GLY A 50 10.10 8.41 5.95
CA GLY A 50 8.86 7.74 6.36
C GLY A 50 7.65 8.67 6.35
N ILE A 51 7.82 9.92 6.81
CA ILE A 51 6.77 10.94 6.75
C ILE A 51 6.39 11.25 5.30
N GLY A 52 7.38 11.39 4.41
CA GLY A 52 7.16 11.57 2.97
C GLY A 52 6.32 10.44 2.38
N MET A 53 6.67 9.19 2.70
CA MET A 53 5.99 8.01 2.16
C MET A 53 4.53 7.91 2.64
N GLY A 54 4.28 8.23 3.91
CA GLY A 54 2.92 8.26 4.47
C GLY A 54 2.03 9.32 3.81
N LEU A 55 2.58 10.51 3.53
CA LEU A 55 1.87 11.59 2.85
C LEU A 55 1.52 11.27 1.39
N VAL A 56 2.31 10.44 0.71
CA VAL A 56 2.01 9.98 -0.65
C VAL A 56 0.98 8.85 -0.63
N PHE A 57 1.14 7.87 0.25
CA PHE A 57 0.26 6.70 0.30
C PHE A 57 -1.19 7.02 0.64
N ALA A 58 -1.40 7.88 1.64
CA ALA A 58 -2.74 8.21 2.15
C ALA A 58 -3.70 8.72 1.05
N PRO A 59 -3.34 9.74 0.23
CA PRO A 59 -4.21 10.23 -0.82
C PRO A 59 -4.22 9.35 -2.08
N THR A 60 -3.16 8.58 -2.37
CA THR A 60 -3.04 7.84 -3.65
C THR A 60 -4.17 6.82 -3.82
N ALA A 61 -4.39 5.98 -2.81
CA ALA A 61 -5.45 4.96 -2.86
C ALA A 61 -6.85 5.60 -2.92
N ALA A 62 -7.05 6.68 -2.18
CA ALA A 62 -8.32 7.41 -2.14
C ALA A 62 -8.65 8.04 -3.51
N VAL A 63 -7.67 8.64 -4.18
CA VAL A 63 -7.87 9.25 -5.52
C VAL A 63 -8.21 8.19 -6.56
N VAL A 64 -7.50 7.06 -6.58
CA VAL A 64 -7.77 5.99 -7.56
C VAL A 64 -9.16 5.40 -7.36
N LEU A 65 -9.54 5.07 -6.12
CA LEU A 65 -10.86 4.50 -5.81
C LEU A 65 -12.01 5.52 -5.90
N GLY A 66 -11.71 6.82 -5.71
CA GLY A 66 -12.67 7.91 -5.87
C GLY A 66 -12.98 8.22 -7.34
N SER A 67 -12.07 7.88 -8.26
CA SER A 67 -12.27 8.10 -9.71
C SER A 67 -13.20 7.09 -10.39
N VAL A 68 -13.59 6.03 -9.68
CA VAL A 68 -14.42 4.93 -10.21
C VAL A 68 -15.72 4.76 -9.41
N GLY A 69 -16.80 4.33 -10.08
CA GLY A 69 -18.07 4.02 -9.43
C GLY A 69 -17.94 2.89 -8.39
N PRO A 70 -18.80 2.84 -7.35
CA PRO A 70 -18.72 1.86 -6.26
C PRO A 70 -18.60 0.40 -6.73
N GLN A 71 -19.32 0.04 -7.80
CA GLN A 71 -19.31 -1.29 -8.42
C GLN A 71 -17.97 -1.69 -9.07
N TYR A 72 -17.08 -0.74 -9.36
CA TYR A 72 -15.79 -0.99 -10.00
C TYR A 72 -14.59 -0.84 -9.05
N ARG A 73 -14.81 -0.45 -7.79
CA ARG A 73 -13.74 -0.27 -6.80
C ARG A 73 -12.87 -1.50 -6.59
N GLY A 74 -13.46 -2.70 -6.62
CA GLY A 74 -12.70 -3.95 -6.53
C GLY A 74 -11.72 -4.15 -7.69
N LYS A 75 -12.17 -3.86 -8.92
CA LYS A 75 -11.33 -3.93 -10.12
C LYS A 75 -10.23 -2.86 -10.12
N ALA A 76 -10.58 -1.63 -9.72
CA ALA A 76 -9.62 -0.53 -9.62
C ALA A 76 -8.57 -0.76 -8.51
N SER A 77 -8.95 -1.29 -7.35
CA SER A 77 -8.03 -1.66 -6.27
C SER A 77 -7.05 -2.75 -6.73
N GLY A 78 -7.56 -3.80 -7.39
CA GLY A 78 -6.72 -4.85 -7.96
C GLY A 78 -5.71 -4.31 -8.96
N ALA A 79 -6.18 -3.52 -9.94
CA ALA A 79 -5.30 -2.89 -10.92
C ALA A 79 -4.24 -1.99 -10.26
N ASN A 80 -4.63 -1.19 -9.27
CA ASN A 80 -3.71 -0.33 -8.53
C ASN A 80 -2.65 -1.13 -7.76
N ASN A 81 -3.03 -2.24 -7.13
CA ASN A 81 -2.08 -3.11 -6.44
C ASN A 81 -1.12 -3.78 -7.42
N THR A 82 -1.61 -4.30 -8.55
CA THR A 82 -0.76 -4.88 -9.60
C THR A 82 0.24 -3.87 -10.15
N VAL A 83 -0.19 -2.63 -10.42
CA VAL A 83 0.71 -1.55 -10.86
C VAL A 83 1.77 -1.25 -9.79
N ARG A 84 1.40 -1.25 -8.51
CA ARG A 84 2.34 -1.00 -7.40
C ARG A 84 3.33 -2.14 -7.21
N GLU A 85 2.90 -3.39 -7.35
CA GLU A 85 3.77 -4.58 -7.30
C GLU A 85 4.77 -4.59 -8.46
N ILE A 86 4.28 -4.37 -9.69
CA ILE A 86 5.14 -4.29 -10.88
C ILE A 86 6.12 -3.12 -10.76
N GLY A 87 5.64 -1.94 -10.35
CA GLY A 87 6.49 -0.78 -10.14
C GLY A 87 7.55 -1.00 -9.06
N GLY A 88 7.19 -1.67 -7.96
CA GLY A 88 8.13 -2.05 -6.90
C GLY A 88 9.19 -3.05 -7.38
N ALA A 89 8.78 -4.06 -8.15
CA ALA A 89 9.70 -5.05 -8.71
C ALA A 89 10.66 -4.42 -9.73
N LEU A 90 10.15 -3.62 -10.67
CA LEU A 90 10.98 -2.93 -11.66
C LEU A 90 11.91 -1.90 -11.02
N GLY A 91 11.41 -1.13 -10.04
CA GLY A 91 12.22 -0.15 -9.33
C GLY A 91 13.40 -0.78 -8.58
N THR A 92 13.15 -1.85 -7.84
CA THR A 92 14.23 -2.56 -7.13
C THR A 92 15.21 -3.23 -8.08
N ALA A 93 14.73 -3.78 -9.21
CA ALA A 93 15.59 -4.38 -10.24
C ALA A 93 16.52 -3.35 -10.88
N VAL A 94 16.00 -2.19 -11.30
CA VAL A 94 16.82 -1.13 -11.92
C VAL A 94 17.84 -0.58 -10.93
N LEU A 95 17.42 -0.26 -9.70
CA LEU A 95 18.33 0.27 -8.68
C LEU A 95 19.44 -0.73 -8.31
N SER A 96 19.10 -2.01 -8.18
CA SER A 96 20.07 -3.08 -7.94
C SER A 96 21.07 -3.21 -9.10
N SER A 97 20.57 -3.20 -10.34
CA SER A 97 21.43 -3.29 -11.53
C SER A 97 22.42 -2.14 -11.61
N VAL A 98 21.99 -0.91 -11.30
CA VAL A 98 22.88 0.26 -11.29
C VAL A 98 23.92 0.14 -10.18
N PHE A 99 23.48 -0.24 -8.99
CA PHE A 99 24.38 -0.42 -7.86
C PHE A 99 25.50 -1.44 -8.17
N VAL A 100 25.15 -2.59 -8.74
CA VAL A 100 26.13 -3.63 -9.13
C VAL A 100 27.03 -3.15 -10.27
N HIS A 101 26.48 -2.44 -11.24
CA HIS A 101 27.24 -1.94 -12.39
C HIS A 101 28.30 -0.90 -11.98
N CYS A 102 27.94 0.01 -11.07
CA CYS A 102 28.83 1.08 -10.62
C CYS A 102 29.71 0.69 -9.42
N GLY A 103 29.32 -0.32 -8.63
CA GLY A 103 30.02 -0.75 -7.42
C GLY A 103 30.74 -2.09 -7.55
N ASN A 104 31.36 -2.36 -8.71
CA ASN A 104 31.92 -3.68 -9.04
C ASN A 104 33.17 -4.07 -8.21
N ASP A 105 33.77 -3.12 -7.49
CA ASP A 105 34.94 -3.38 -6.66
C ASP A 105 34.53 -3.75 -5.23
N ARG A 106 35.10 -4.84 -4.70
CA ARG A 106 34.87 -5.31 -3.32
C ARG A 106 35.60 -4.46 -2.25
N THR A 107 35.69 -3.16 -2.49
CA THR A 107 36.31 -2.18 -1.59
C THR A 107 35.25 -1.28 -0.97
N ALA A 108 35.59 -0.61 0.14
CA ALA A 108 34.69 0.38 0.75
C ALA A 108 34.39 1.54 -0.22
N GLN A 109 35.30 1.86 -1.15
CA GLN A 109 35.10 2.88 -2.18
C GLN A 109 34.12 2.40 -3.26
N GLY A 110 34.26 1.16 -3.76
CA GLY A 110 33.32 0.57 -4.73
C GLY A 110 31.87 0.55 -4.22
N PHE A 111 31.66 0.38 -2.91
CA PHE A 111 30.33 0.50 -2.32
C PHE A 111 29.74 1.92 -2.43
N VAL A 112 30.53 2.96 -2.18
CA VAL A 112 30.11 4.37 -2.31
C VAL A 112 29.86 4.72 -3.78
N ASP A 113 30.72 4.21 -4.67
CA ASP A 113 30.62 4.42 -6.12
C ASP A 113 29.37 3.76 -6.72
N GLY A 114 28.90 2.64 -6.16
CA GLY A 114 27.61 2.04 -6.50
C GLY A 114 26.41 2.76 -5.87
N MET A 115 26.55 3.20 -4.62
CA MET A 115 25.44 3.79 -3.85
C MET A 115 25.02 5.16 -4.36
N ARG A 116 25.97 6.07 -4.59
CA ARG A 116 25.69 7.45 -5.05
C ARG A 116 24.83 7.50 -6.33
N PRO A 117 25.21 6.84 -7.45
CA PRO A 117 24.40 6.89 -8.66
C PRO A 117 23.04 6.24 -8.47
N ALA A 118 22.94 5.18 -7.68
CA ALA A 118 21.65 4.54 -7.36
C ALA A 118 20.72 5.51 -6.60
N ILE A 119 21.23 6.25 -5.61
CA ILE A 119 20.43 7.24 -4.87
C ILE A 119 19.99 8.38 -5.80
N TRP A 120 20.88 8.91 -6.65
CA TRP A 120 20.54 9.98 -7.58
C TRP A 120 19.50 9.57 -8.62
N ILE A 121 19.54 8.33 -9.12
CA ILE A 121 18.47 7.79 -9.97
C ILE A 121 17.16 7.73 -9.19
N GLY A 122 17.17 7.26 -7.93
CA GLY A 122 15.99 7.27 -7.07
C GLY A 122 15.40 8.68 -6.88
N VAL A 123 16.26 9.67 -6.59
CA VAL A 123 15.86 11.08 -6.48
C VAL A 123 15.27 11.59 -7.79
N ALA A 124 15.91 11.33 -8.92
CA ALA A 124 15.42 11.75 -10.24
C ALA A 124 14.04 11.14 -10.54
N VAL A 125 13.84 9.84 -10.27
CA VAL A 125 12.55 9.16 -10.45
C VAL A 125 11.47 9.79 -9.56
N VAL A 126 11.78 10.08 -8.31
CA VAL A 126 10.84 10.73 -7.38
C VAL A 126 10.50 12.16 -7.84
N LEU A 127 11.47 12.92 -8.33
CA LEU A 127 11.26 14.27 -8.86
C LEU A 127 10.44 14.26 -10.16
N VAL A 128 10.69 13.31 -11.06
CA VAL A 128 9.85 13.10 -12.25
C VAL A 128 8.42 12.74 -11.82
N GLY A 129 8.26 11.87 -10.82
CA GLY A 129 6.96 11.58 -10.22
C GLY A 129 6.26 12.83 -9.66
N ALA A 130 7.01 13.71 -8.98
CA ALA A 130 6.51 14.97 -8.45
C ALA A 130 6.08 15.94 -9.56
N LEU A 131 6.88 16.05 -10.63
CA LEU A 131 6.56 16.84 -11.81
C LEU A 131 5.30 16.32 -12.52
N CYS A 132 5.20 15.00 -12.72
CA CYS A 132 4.01 14.36 -13.27
C CYS A 132 2.78 14.63 -12.39
N ALA A 133 2.92 14.53 -11.07
CA ALA A 133 1.84 14.85 -10.12
C ALA A 133 1.41 16.32 -10.18
N LEU A 134 2.34 17.25 -10.46
CA LEU A 134 2.04 18.66 -10.68
C LEU A 134 1.41 18.93 -12.06
N ALA A 135 1.74 18.13 -13.07
CA ALA A 135 1.26 18.28 -14.45
C ALA A 135 -0.15 17.71 -14.68
N ILE A 136 -0.61 16.75 -13.87
CA ILE A 136 -1.96 16.14 -14.02
C ILE A 136 -3.05 17.12 -13.51
N PRO A 137 -4.02 17.53 -14.36
CA PRO A 137 -5.16 18.35 -13.95
C PRO A 137 -6.04 17.63 -12.91
N ARG A 138 -6.44 18.40 -11.89
CA ARG A 138 -6.98 17.93 -10.61
C ARG A 138 -8.29 17.14 -10.71
N PRO A 139 -8.36 15.89 -10.23
CA PRO A 139 -9.61 15.29 -9.78
C PRO A 139 -10.14 16.09 -8.58
N ARG A 140 -11.42 16.48 -8.61
CA ARG A 140 -12.04 17.25 -7.52
C ARG A 140 -12.02 16.43 -6.22
N PRO A 141 -11.49 17.00 -5.12
CA PRO A 141 -11.60 16.37 -3.81
C PRO A 141 -13.04 16.53 -3.32
N GLU A 142 -13.88 15.55 -3.61
CA GLU A 142 -15.20 15.44 -2.97
C GLU A 142 -15.38 14.02 -2.44
N GLU A 143 -15.58 13.97 -1.12
CA GLU A 143 -15.77 12.79 -0.28
C GLU A 143 -14.62 11.79 -0.20
N ALA A 144 -13.69 12.12 0.69
CA ALA A 144 -13.05 11.12 1.53
C ALA A 144 -14.13 10.25 2.20
N VAL A 145 -14.55 9.18 1.54
CA VAL A 145 -15.32 8.13 2.19
C VAL A 145 -14.47 7.62 3.36
N PRO A 146 -14.96 7.72 4.61
CA PRO A 146 -14.23 7.35 5.80
C PRO A 146 -13.55 6.00 5.63
N ALA A 147 -12.28 5.93 6.05
CA ALA A 147 -11.50 4.70 6.09
C ALA A 147 -12.39 3.53 6.55
N PRO A 148 -12.46 2.42 5.79
CA PRO A 148 -13.02 1.19 6.33
C PRO A 148 -12.21 0.91 7.58
N ALA A 149 -12.89 0.97 8.73
CA ALA A 149 -12.30 0.73 10.01
C ALA A 149 -11.44 -0.54 9.93
N ALA A 150 -10.19 -0.44 10.37
CA ALA A 150 -9.40 -1.58 10.77
C ALA A 150 -10.16 -2.29 11.90
N GLY A 151 -11.12 -3.13 11.53
CA GLY A 151 -12.19 -3.50 12.44
C GLY A 151 -13.30 -4.35 11.83
N ASP A 152 -13.07 -5.07 10.73
CA ASP A 152 -13.88 -6.27 10.46
C ASP A 152 -13.05 -7.41 9.85
N ARG A 153 -12.05 -7.86 10.64
CA ARG A 153 -11.52 -9.23 10.55
C ARG A 153 -12.47 -10.23 11.24
N ARG A 154 -13.77 -9.92 11.36
CA ARG A 154 -14.79 -10.77 12.00
C ARG A 154 -15.62 -11.54 10.97
N ALA A 155 -15.79 -11.03 9.76
CA ALA A 155 -16.49 -11.75 8.68
C ALA A 155 -15.69 -12.97 8.14
N GLU A 156 -14.37 -12.96 8.26
CA GLU A 156 -13.50 -14.07 7.81
C GLU A 156 -13.35 -15.20 8.86
N ARG A 157 -13.99 -15.07 10.03
CA ARG A 157 -14.23 -16.20 10.96
C ARG A 157 -15.56 -16.87 10.66
N THR A 158 -15.80 -17.28 9.42
CA THR A 158 -16.76 -18.35 9.16
C THR A 158 -15.99 -19.67 9.32
N PRO A 159 -16.31 -20.50 10.32
CA PRO A 159 -15.51 -21.68 10.62
C PRO A 159 -15.60 -22.68 9.46
N SER A 160 -14.44 -22.96 8.88
CA SER A 160 -14.14 -24.21 8.19
C SER A 160 -14.22 -25.37 9.20
N SER A 161 -15.45 -25.73 9.57
CA SER A 161 -15.77 -26.95 10.32
C SER A 161 -17.22 -27.36 10.04
N ALA A 162 -17.50 -27.69 8.77
CA ALA A 162 -18.62 -28.54 8.39
C ALA A 162 -18.12 -29.70 7.52
N THR A 163 -16.99 -30.29 7.92
CA THR A 163 -16.60 -31.66 7.58
C THR A 163 -16.69 -32.48 8.85
N SER A 164 -17.90 -32.91 9.19
CA SER A 164 -18.18 -34.17 9.90
C SER A 164 -19.68 -34.29 10.19
N LEU A 165 -20.20 -35.50 10.02
CA LEU A 165 -21.54 -35.97 10.38
C LEU A 165 -22.67 -35.72 9.36
N THR A 166 -22.44 -36.20 8.13
CA THR A 166 -23.49 -36.97 7.44
C THR A 166 -23.85 -38.17 8.32
N ARG A 167 -24.81 -37.99 9.23
CA ARG A 167 -25.46 -39.11 9.93
C ARG A 167 -26.49 -39.72 8.97
N PRO A 168 -26.40 -41.03 8.65
CA PRO A 168 -27.47 -41.72 7.95
C PRO A 168 -28.71 -41.73 8.86
N SER A 169 -29.84 -41.23 8.35
CA SER A 169 -31.14 -41.31 9.01
C SER A 169 -31.59 -42.77 9.07
N LEU A 170 -31.45 -43.40 10.24
CA LEU A 170 -32.00 -44.73 10.53
C LEU A 170 -33.54 -44.72 10.41
N PRO A 171 -34.15 -45.79 9.88
CA PRO A 171 -35.60 -45.88 9.67
C PRO A 171 -36.36 -46.01 10.99
N ARG A 172 -37.39 -45.18 11.17
CA ARG A 172 -38.38 -45.28 12.25
C ARG A 172 -39.18 -46.58 12.10
N GLY A 173 -38.78 -47.61 12.84
CA GLY A 173 -39.58 -48.81 13.04
C GLY A 173 -40.44 -48.71 14.31
N ARG A 174 -41.78 -48.76 14.13
CA ARG A 174 -42.79 -49.58 14.84
C ARG A 174 -42.88 -49.45 16.39
N ARG A 175 -44.02 -49.32 17.09
CA ARG A 175 -45.47 -49.69 16.96
C ARG A 175 -46.24 -48.95 18.11
N PRO A 176 -47.49 -49.32 18.55
CA PRO A 176 -48.69 -49.90 17.91
C PRO A 176 -49.97 -49.05 18.15
N SER A 177 -51.09 -49.49 17.51
CA SER A 177 -52.49 -49.02 17.65
C SER A 177 -53.06 -49.03 19.08
N PRO A 178 -54.23 -48.41 19.35
CA PRO A 178 -55.51 -49.10 19.09
C PRO A 178 -56.64 -48.22 18.50
N ALA A 179 -57.49 -48.91 17.74
CA ALA A 179 -58.93 -48.75 17.61
C ALA A 179 -59.58 -47.41 17.96
N VAL A 180 -60.20 -46.76 16.97
CA VAL A 180 -61.57 -46.24 17.12
C VAL A 180 -62.33 -46.41 15.81
N THR A 181 -63.46 -47.09 15.97
CA THR A 181 -64.52 -47.50 15.05
C THR A 181 -65.42 -46.31 14.63
N CYS A 182 -66.27 -46.55 13.61
CA CYS A 182 -67.49 -45.80 13.23
C CYS A 182 -67.29 -44.51 12.42
N ASN A 183 -68.12 -44.13 11.44
CA ASN A 183 -69.26 -44.76 10.75
C ASN A 183 -69.66 -43.82 9.58
N CYS A 184 -70.50 -44.37 8.69
CA CYS A 184 -71.33 -43.76 7.63
C CYS A 184 -70.71 -43.69 6.23
#